data_AF-A0A948EZ17-F1
#
_entry.id   AF-A0A948EZ17-F1
#
_cell.length_a   1.000
_cell.length_b   1.000
_cell.length_c   1.000
_cell.angle_alpha   90.00
_cell.angle_beta   90.00
_cell.angle_gamma   90.00
#
_symmetry.space_group_name_H-M   'P 1'
#
loop_
_entity.id
_entity.type
_entity.pdbx_description
1 polymer ?
#
loop_
_entity_poly.entity_id
_entity_poly.type
_entity_poly.pdbx_seq_one_letter_code
_entity_poly.pdbx_strand_id
1 'polypeptide(L)'
;MRNAITLLVILAAAGPAWAGDTPAYTHQEYFEHYEGTVTCLECHREEAEAFFHSQHYQWTGETPDIVAGGGRRLGKLNTMNDFCTGPGANWIGNVTNSQGKVLAQGCSKCHAGLGLRPEPTLSQEQLENIDCLICHADGYRRDLYDDAAGTPEWQPILWRNQYGLDAVSKRISMPKRKMCLRCHSGAGGGPNFKRGDIEYALAECDRAYDVHMGADGGDMACADCHAGEDHRVRGRGADLSGTDAPGPRLSCEECHEAAPHGTKVLDHHATRIACAACHIPTFARTDPTDMSRDWSTPVYHEDADKYSATIVFESDVTPAYAWWNGRTRHQLMGEAVKVQQDGTVHMMSPEGSQKDKQARIHPFKLHRGCLPVLADRRWLVPIGVEEFFADGDMDKAVHEGGHHQYGLEDFAYDWVDTRRWMGIFHGVVPKERALACLDCHVEGGRMDWVALGYREDP
;
A
#
# COMPACT_ATOMS: atom_id res chain seq x y z
N MET A 1 -15.56 -83.36 -8.18
CA MET A 1 -15.07 -83.45 -6.78
C MET A 1 -13.97 -82.43 -6.60
N ARG A 2 -14.04 -81.69 -5.50
CA ARG A 2 -13.21 -80.52 -5.15
C ARG A 2 -11.71 -80.81 -5.28
N ASN A 3 -10.97 -79.92 -5.96
CA ASN A 3 -9.53 -79.75 -5.75
C ASN A 3 -9.26 -78.28 -5.43
N ALA A 4 -8.71 -78.05 -4.24
CA ALA A 4 -8.37 -76.76 -3.67
C ALA A 4 -7.13 -76.18 -4.35
N ILE A 5 -7.19 -74.89 -4.69
CA ILE A 5 -6.01 -74.06 -4.99
C ILE A 5 -5.92 -73.02 -3.89
N THR A 6 -4.85 -73.14 -3.11
CA THR A 6 -4.48 -72.25 -2.00
C THR A 6 -4.13 -70.87 -2.54
N LEU A 7 -4.91 -69.84 -2.17
CA LEU A 7 -4.56 -68.44 -2.41
C LEU A 7 -3.52 -68.02 -1.37
N LEU A 8 -2.30 -67.70 -1.82
CA LEU A 8 -1.26 -67.12 -0.99
C LEU A 8 -1.61 -65.65 -0.75
N VAL A 9 -2.02 -65.29 0.47
CA VAL A 9 -2.22 -63.91 0.88
C VAL A 9 -0.85 -63.30 1.20
N ILE A 10 -0.35 -62.42 0.34
CA ILE A 10 0.80 -61.56 0.66
C ILE A 10 0.26 -60.41 1.50
N LEU A 11 0.49 -60.45 2.82
CA LEU A 11 0.35 -59.28 3.68
C LEU A 11 1.44 -58.28 3.30
N ALA A 12 1.08 -57.19 2.63
CA ALA A 12 1.92 -56.01 2.54
C ALA A 12 1.96 -55.38 3.95
N ALA A 13 3.11 -55.46 4.62
CA ALA A 13 3.35 -54.73 5.85
C ALA A 13 3.35 -53.22 5.53
N ALA A 14 2.33 -52.50 5.99
CA ALA A 14 2.37 -51.05 6.02
C ALA A 14 3.48 -50.63 6.99
N GLY A 15 4.58 -50.08 6.47
CA GLY A 15 5.59 -49.44 7.28
C GLY A 15 4.99 -48.25 8.05
N PRO A 16 5.51 -47.91 9.23
CA PRO A 16 5.04 -46.75 9.97
C PRO A 16 5.21 -45.51 9.09
N ALA A 17 4.12 -44.77 8.88
CA ALA A 17 4.21 -43.44 8.33
C ALA A 17 5.07 -42.61 9.31
N TRP A 18 6.20 -42.12 8.82
CA TRP A 18 6.99 -41.16 9.58
C TRP A 18 6.11 -39.92 9.72
N ALA A 19 5.62 -39.67 10.94
CA ALA A 19 5.10 -38.36 11.30
C ALA A 19 6.26 -37.40 11.08
N GLY A 20 6.21 -36.61 10.00
CA GLY A 20 7.13 -35.50 9.83
C GLY A 20 7.00 -34.60 11.06
N ASP A 21 8.13 -34.16 11.62
CA ASP A 21 8.15 -33.25 12.76
C ASP A 21 7.18 -32.10 12.50
N THR A 22 6.19 -31.95 13.39
CA THR A 22 5.33 -30.77 13.33
C THR A 22 6.23 -29.55 13.53
N PRO A 23 6.20 -28.54 12.65
CA PRO A 23 7.10 -27.41 12.77
C PRO A 23 6.98 -26.80 14.17
N ALA A 24 8.09 -26.78 14.92
CA ALA A 24 8.15 -26.08 16.19
C ALA A 24 8.04 -24.58 15.90
N TYR A 25 6.96 -23.95 16.34
CA TYR A 25 6.79 -22.50 16.24
C TYR A 25 7.36 -21.84 17.49
N THR A 26 7.91 -20.65 17.31
CA THR A 26 8.64 -19.90 18.34
C THR A 26 7.81 -19.64 19.60
N HIS A 27 6.48 -19.60 19.49
CA HIS A 27 5.59 -19.23 20.60
C HIS A 27 4.74 -20.38 21.15
N GLN A 28 5.00 -21.64 20.78
CA GLN A 28 4.17 -22.77 21.21
C GLN A 28 4.13 -22.98 22.74
N GLU A 29 5.19 -22.60 23.44
CA GLU A 29 5.39 -22.89 24.87
C GLU A 29 5.08 -21.71 25.80
N TYR A 30 4.87 -20.49 25.28
CA TYR A 30 4.77 -19.28 26.12
C TYR A 30 3.36 -18.99 26.63
N PHE A 31 2.31 -19.46 25.95
CA PHE A 31 0.93 -19.32 26.40
C PHE A 31 0.09 -20.51 25.94
N GLU A 32 -0.92 -20.90 26.72
CA GLU A 32 -1.86 -21.94 26.33
C GLU A 32 -2.92 -21.38 25.40
N HIS A 33 -3.56 -20.27 25.82
CA HIS A 33 -4.65 -19.61 25.12
C HIS A 33 -4.29 -18.18 24.72
N TYR A 34 -4.76 -17.78 23.53
CA TYR A 34 -4.68 -16.41 23.04
C TYR A 34 -6.00 -15.69 23.29
N GLU A 35 -5.94 -14.60 24.05
CA GLU A 35 -7.09 -13.76 24.43
C GLU A 35 -6.99 -12.37 23.78
N GLY A 36 -6.44 -12.32 22.58
CA GLY A 36 -6.14 -11.07 21.89
C GLY A 36 -4.78 -10.49 22.30
N THR A 37 -4.59 -9.22 21.99
CA THR A 37 -3.27 -8.57 22.14
C THR A 37 -2.80 -8.49 23.59
N VAL A 38 -3.71 -8.54 24.56
CA VAL A 38 -3.36 -8.61 26.00
C VAL A 38 -2.39 -9.76 26.30
N THR A 39 -2.51 -10.91 25.63
CA THR A 39 -1.58 -12.05 25.76
C THR A 39 -0.16 -11.66 25.33
N CYS A 40 -0.01 -10.83 24.30
CA CYS A 40 1.29 -10.34 23.84
C CYS A 40 1.88 -9.30 24.81
N LEU A 41 1.02 -8.44 25.39
CA LEU A 41 1.44 -7.34 26.27
C LEU A 41 2.04 -7.81 27.61
N GLU A 42 1.89 -9.08 27.97
CA GLU A 42 2.55 -9.67 29.15
C GLU A 42 4.09 -9.68 29.02
N CYS A 43 4.61 -9.79 27.79
CA CYS A 43 6.04 -9.84 27.51
C CYS A 43 6.53 -8.77 26.53
N HIS A 44 5.67 -8.28 25.63
CA HIS A 44 6.03 -7.37 24.54
C HIS A 44 5.39 -5.98 24.66
N ARG A 45 5.27 -5.48 25.89
CA ARG A 45 4.68 -4.16 26.12
C ARG A 45 5.52 -3.05 25.49
N GLU A 46 6.83 -3.09 25.65
CA GLU A 46 7.74 -2.06 25.10
C GLU A 46 7.64 -1.98 23.57
N GLU A 47 7.59 -3.13 22.90
CA GLU A 47 7.41 -3.21 21.45
C GLU A 47 6.04 -2.69 21.00
N ALA A 48 4.98 -2.98 21.77
CA ALA A 48 3.64 -2.47 21.50
C ALA A 48 3.57 -0.94 21.68
N GLU A 49 4.21 -0.39 22.70
CA GLU A 49 4.29 1.06 22.91
C GLU A 49 5.12 1.74 21.79
N ALA A 50 6.22 1.12 21.36
CA ALA A 50 7.00 1.58 20.21
C ALA A 50 6.16 1.58 18.92
N PHE A 51 5.44 0.48 18.66
CA PHE A 51 4.56 0.35 17.50
C PHE A 51 3.36 1.31 17.54
N PHE A 52 2.78 1.56 18.73
CA PHE A 52 1.71 2.53 18.92
C PHE A 52 2.11 3.91 18.37
N HIS A 53 3.38 4.28 18.50
CA HIS A 53 3.88 5.56 17.99
C HIS A 53 4.28 5.53 16.50
N SER A 54 4.25 4.37 15.84
CA SER A 54 4.56 4.17 14.41
C SER A 54 3.51 4.78 13.48
N GLN A 55 3.90 5.04 12.24
CA GLN A 55 2.93 5.39 11.20
C GLN A 55 1.98 4.25 10.85
N HIS A 56 2.39 2.99 11.02
CA HIS A 56 1.53 1.85 10.73
C HIS A 56 0.33 1.80 11.68
N TYR A 57 0.52 2.22 12.93
CA TYR A 57 -0.56 2.39 13.90
C TYR A 57 -1.21 3.77 13.81
N GLN A 58 -0.47 4.88 13.92
CA GLN A 58 -1.07 6.23 13.96
C GLN A 58 -1.66 6.71 12.63
N TRP A 59 -1.23 6.11 11.50
CA TRP A 59 -1.51 6.59 10.15
C TRP A 59 -1.15 8.06 9.91
N THR A 60 -0.29 8.61 10.77
CA THR A 60 0.30 9.95 10.67
C THR A 60 1.74 9.89 11.17
N GLY A 61 2.61 10.71 10.59
CA GLY A 61 3.96 10.89 11.11
C GLY A 61 4.58 12.20 10.67
N GLU A 62 5.87 12.33 10.92
CA GLU A 62 6.61 13.57 10.68
C GLU A 62 6.72 13.87 9.19
N THR A 63 6.76 15.15 8.82
CA THR A 63 6.71 15.60 7.42
C THR A 63 7.92 16.46 7.00
N PRO A 64 9.17 16.08 7.34
CA PRO A 64 10.34 16.92 7.06
C PRO A 64 10.53 17.23 5.57
N ASP A 65 10.04 16.34 4.70
CA ASP A 65 10.20 16.43 3.25
C ASP A 65 9.04 17.14 2.52
N ILE A 66 8.01 17.60 3.23
CA ILE A 66 6.89 18.31 2.61
C ILE A 66 7.18 19.80 2.58
N VAL A 67 7.24 20.39 1.36
CA VAL A 67 7.65 21.79 1.14
C VAL A 67 6.81 22.81 1.91
N ALA A 68 5.55 22.49 2.19
CA ALA A 68 4.63 23.29 3.00
C ALA A 68 4.04 22.52 4.20
N GLY A 69 4.76 21.51 4.70
CA GLY A 69 4.27 20.65 5.80
C GLY A 69 3.99 21.43 7.08
N GLY A 70 4.74 22.52 7.32
CA GLY A 70 4.54 23.40 8.47
C GLY A 70 4.77 22.69 9.81
N GLY A 71 5.57 21.61 9.82
CA GLY A 71 5.79 20.77 11.00
C GLY A 71 4.59 19.90 11.40
N ARG A 72 3.50 19.92 10.62
CA ARG A 72 2.30 19.11 10.90
C ARG A 72 2.63 17.63 10.75
N ARG A 73 2.10 16.80 11.66
CA ARG A 73 2.07 15.35 11.42
C ARG A 73 0.99 15.05 10.39
N LEU A 74 1.37 14.45 9.27
CA LEU A 74 0.46 14.13 8.17
C LEU A 74 0.55 12.64 7.84
N GLY A 75 -0.52 12.10 7.29
CA GLY A 75 -0.57 10.73 6.78
C GLY A 75 -2.00 10.35 6.37
N LYS A 76 -2.22 9.06 6.13
CA LYS A 76 -3.51 8.55 5.66
C LYS A 76 -4.69 9.02 6.51
N LEU A 77 -4.53 9.19 7.82
CA LEU A 77 -5.62 9.58 8.73
C LEU A 77 -6.16 10.99 8.49
N ASN A 78 -5.33 11.92 8.05
CA ASN A 78 -5.67 13.35 7.97
C ASN A 78 -5.35 13.99 6.61
N THR A 79 -5.08 13.18 5.59
CA THR A 79 -4.91 13.62 4.20
C THR A 79 -5.87 12.85 3.30
N MET A 80 -6.08 13.37 2.09
CA MET A 80 -6.87 12.68 1.08
C MET A 80 -6.03 12.23 -0.12
N ASN A 81 -6.58 11.32 -0.91
CA ASN A 81 -6.08 10.90 -2.22
C ASN A 81 -7.20 10.88 -3.26
N ASP A 82 -6.86 10.58 -4.49
CA ASP A 82 -7.71 10.45 -5.67
C ASP A 82 -8.27 9.04 -5.89
N PHE A 83 -8.00 8.11 -4.96
CA PHE A 83 -8.53 6.75 -4.99
C PHE A 83 -9.84 6.67 -4.21
N CYS A 84 -9.78 6.42 -2.91
CA CYS A 84 -10.95 6.34 -2.02
C CYS A 84 -11.03 7.54 -1.09
N THR A 85 -10.55 8.70 -1.55
CA THR A 85 -10.50 9.98 -0.84
C THR A 85 -9.80 9.93 0.51
N GLY A 86 -10.47 9.58 1.61
CA GLY A 86 -9.88 9.56 2.94
C GLY A 86 -10.62 8.64 3.91
N PRO A 87 -10.00 8.29 5.05
CA PRO A 87 -10.57 7.35 6.01
C PRO A 87 -11.62 7.97 6.94
N GLY A 88 -11.89 9.27 6.82
CA GLY A 88 -12.79 10.02 7.70
C GLY A 88 -14.16 9.37 7.84
N ALA A 89 -15.02 9.51 6.83
CA ALA A 89 -16.29 8.78 6.79
C ALA A 89 -16.10 7.27 6.55
N ASN A 90 -15.02 6.89 5.84
CA ASN A 90 -14.77 5.53 5.37
C ASN A 90 -13.89 4.71 6.32
N TRP A 91 -14.03 4.82 7.65
CA TRP A 91 -13.08 4.15 8.57
C TRP A 91 -13.35 2.66 8.69
N ILE A 92 -14.57 2.28 9.05
CA ILE A 92 -15.00 0.92 9.33
C ILE A 92 -16.53 0.83 9.16
N GLY A 93 -17.01 -0.27 8.60
CA GLY A 93 -18.43 -0.50 8.34
C GLY A 93 -18.57 -1.70 7.42
N ASN A 94 -19.74 -2.32 7.34
CA ASN A 94 -19.98 -3.46 6.45
C ASN A 94 -21.05 -3.10 5.43
N VAL A 95 -20.65 -2.50 4.31
CA VAL A 95 -21.59 -2.10 3.26
C VAL A 95 -21.89 -3.30 2.39
N THR A 96 -23.18 -3.60 2.21
CA THR A 96 -23.66 -4.73 1.41
C THR A 96 -24.57 -4.27 0.28
N ASN A 97 -24.61 -5.04 -0.80
CA ASN A 97 -25.55 -4.82 -1.90
C ASN A 97 -26.94 -5.41 -1.58
N SER A 98 -27.87 -5.31 -2.53
CA SER A 98 -29.25 -5.81 -2.36
C SER A 98 -29.33 -7.33 -2.12
N GLN A 99 -28.26 -8.07 -2.41
CA GLN A 99 -28.13 -9.51 -2.26
C GLN A 99 -27.40 -9.92 -0.96
N GLY A 100 -27.02 -8.96 -0.11
CA GLY A 100 -26.26 -9.20 1.11
C GLY A 100 -24.78 -9.50 0.88
N LYS A 101 -24.25 -9.26 -0.32
CA LYS A 101 -22.81 -9.40 -0.60
C LYS A 101 -22.06 -8.15 -0.14
N VAL A 102 -20.98 -8.34 0.60
CA VAL A 102 -20.10 -7.27 1.07
C VAL A 102 -19.43 -6.54 -0.10
N LEU A 103 -19.61 -5.23 -0.17
CA LEU A 103 -19.04 -4.33 -1.17
C LEU A 103 -17.81 -3.56 -0.66
N ALA A 104 -17.80 -3.18 0.62
CA ALA A 104 -16.73 -2.45 1.29
C ALA A 104 -16.75 -2.69 2.81
N GLN A 105 -15.59 -2.57 3.46
CA GLN A 105 -15.41 -2.88 4.88
C GLN A 105 -14.67 -1.80 5.72
N GLY A 106 -14.52 -0.57 5.24
CA GLY A 106 -13.64 0.38 5.89
C GLY A 106 -12.23 0.45 5.32
N CYS A 107 -11.63 1.63 5.41
CA CYS A 107 -10.18 1.84 5.30
C CYS A 107 -9.40 1.01 6.33
N SER A 108 -9.96 0.80 7.52
CA SER A 108 -9.34 0.10 8.66
C SER A 108 -9.05 -1.37 8.37
N LYS A 109 -9.62 -1.95 7.31
CA LYS A 109 -9.23 -3.27 6.79
C LYS A 109 -7.72 -3.43 6.64
N CYS A 110 -7.05 -2.35 6.24
CA CYS A 110 -5.61 -2.29 6.07
C CYS A 110 -4.86 -1.62 7.25
N HIS A 111 -5.56 -1.23 8.31
CA HIS A 111 -4.94 -0.67 9.52
C HIS A 111 -4.43 -1.81 10.41
N ALA A 112 -3.28 -1.62 11.05
CA ALA A 112 -2.69 -2.64 11.93
C ALA A 112 -3.31 -2.63 13.34
N GLY A 113 -4.60 -2.38 13.43
CA GLY A 113 -5.39 -2.46 14.64
C GLY A 113 -6.72 -3.19 14.42
N LEU A 114 -7.47 -3.38 15.51
CA LEU A 114 -8.65 -4.24 15.59
C LEU A 114 -9.97 -3.48 15.41
N GLY A 115 -9.92 -2.21 15.02
CA GLY A 115 -11.10 -1.46 14.58
C GLY A 115 -11.23 -0.08 15.22
N LEU A 116 -10.59 0.16 16.37
CA LEU A 116 -10.57 1.48 16.96
C LEU A 116 -9.69 2.43 16.15
N ARG A 117 -10.16 3.67 16.02
CA ARG A 117 -9.35 4.75 15.44
C ARG A 117 -8.14 5.02 16.33
N PRO A 118 -6.96 5.27 15.74
CA PRO A 118 -5.80 5.67 16.49
C PRO A 118 -6.04 6.97 17.24
N GLU A 119 -5.75 6.94 18.54
CA GLU A 119 -5.70 8.14 19.37
C GLU A 119 -4.25 8.58 19.56
N PRO A 120 -4.00 9.90 19.72
CA PRO A 120 -2.65 10.42 19.94
C PRO A 120 -2.11 10.09 21.33
N THR A 121 -3.00 9.79 22.28
CA THR A 121 -2.65 9.48 23.66
C THR A 121 -2.62 7.97 23.85
N LEU A 122 -1.52 7.49 24.42
CA LEU A 122 -1.36 6.08 24.74
C LEU A 122 -2.33 5.69 25.86
N SER A 123 -3.07 4.60 25.64
CA SER A 123 -3.96 3.98 26.62
C SER A 123 -3.87 2.46 26.50
N GLN A 124 -4.32 1.75 27.54
CA GLN A 124 -4.38 0.29 27.49
C GLN A 124 -5.28 -0.21 26.36
N GLU A 125 -6.41 0.47 26.12
CA GLU A 125 -7.33 0.19 25.01
C GLU A 125 -6.65 0.34 23.64
N GLN A 126 -5.84 1.38 23.45
CA GLN A 126 -5.07 1.55 22.21
C GLN A 126 -3.98 0.48 22.03
N LEU A 127 -3.36 0.01 23.12
CA LEU A 127 -2.40 -1.10 23.04
C LEU A 127 -3.09 -2.44 22.73
N GLU A 128 -4.25 -2.71 23.33
CA GLU A 128 -5.03 -3.92 23.05
C GLU A 128 -5.65 -3.89 21.65
N ASN A 129 -5.88 -2.70 21.07
CA ASN A 129 -6.31 -2.54 19.70
C ASN A 129 -5.23 -2.89 18.66
N ILE A 130 -3.94 -3.01 19.01
CA ILE A 130 -2.89 -3.38 18.04
C ILE A 130 -3.10 -4.81 17.54
N ASP A 131 -3.10 -5.06 16.24
CA ASP A 131 -3.15 -6.41 15.67
C ASP A 131 -1.73 -6.93 15.41
N CYS A 132 -1.11 -7.60 16.39
CA CYS A 132 0.25 -8.14 16.23
C CYS A 132 0.32 -9.24 15.14
N LEU A 133 -0.76 -10.02 14.97
CA LEU A 133 -0.79 -11.20 14.11
C LEU A 133 -0.85 -10.83 12.62
N ILE A 134 -1.35 -9.64 12.28
CA ILE A 134 -1.42 -9.15 10.89
C ILE A 134 -0.05 -9.07 10.21
N CYS A 135 1.02 -8.87 10.98
CA CYS A 135 2.40 -8.81 10.48
C CYS A 135 3.21 -10.05 10.83
N HIS A 136 2.90 -10.72 11.95
CA HIS A 136 3.78 -11.75 12.51
C HIS A 136 3.27 -13.18 12.41
N ALA A 137 2.00 -13.41 12.08
CA ALA A 137 1.44 -14.77 12.03
C ALA A 137 1.13 -15.23 10.60
N ASP A 138 1.78 -16.32 10.20
CA ASP A 138 1.54 -16.92 8.89
C ASP A 138 0.20 -17.66 8.87
N GLY A 139 -0.60 -17.41 7.83
CA GLY A 139 -1.96 -17.94 7.71
C GLY A 139 -3.02 -17.20 8.54
N TYR A 140 -2.63 -16.19 9.33
CA TYR A 140 -3.58 -15.30 10.00
C TYR A 140 -4.48 -14.59 8.97
N ARG A 141 -5.77 -14.57 9.27
CA ARG A 141 -6.82 -13.85 8.55
C ARG A 141 -7.80 -13.32 9.58
N ARG A 142 -8.37 -12.15 9.29
CA ARG A 142 -9.41 -11.52 10.09
C ARG A 142 -10.58 -11.12 9.19
N ASP A 143 -11.74 -10.96 9.80
CA ASP A 143 -12.93 -10.42 9.16
C ASP A 143 -13.63 -9.47 10.13
N LEU A 144 -14.59 -8.71 9.62
CA LEU A 144 -15.35 -7.74 10.39
C LEU A 144 -16.56 -8.40 11.04
N TYR A 145 -16.72 -8.20 12.34
CA TYR A 145 -17.86 -8.66 13.13
C TYR A 145 -18.40 -7.51 13.96
N ASP A 146 -19.66 -7.60 14.38
CA ASP A 146 -20.19 -6.67 15.36
C ASP A 146 -19.98 -7.23 16.77
N ASP A 147 -19.55 -6.37 17.69
CA ASP A 147 -19.50 -6.66 19.11
C ASP A 147 -20.92 -6.77 19.72
N ALA A 148 -21.01 -7.02 21.03
CA ALA A 148 -22.29 -7.14 21.72
C ALA A 148 -23.13 -5.84 21.71
N ALA A 149 -22.51 -4.68 21.45
CA ALA A 149 -23.16 -3.38 21.33
C ALA A 149 -23.52 -3.02 19.88
N GLY A 150 -23.17 -3.86 18.90
CA GLY A 150 -23.38 -3.59 17.47
C GLY A 150 -22.28 -2.73 16.85
N THR A 151 -21.12 -2.59 17.50
CA THR A 151 -19.97 -1.84 16.99
C THR A 151 -19.11 -2.77 16.13
N PRO A 152 -18.76 -2.38 14.89
CA PRO A 152 -17.87 -3.18 14.05
C PRO A 152 -16.44 -3.27 14.61
N GLU A 153 -15.90 -4.48 14.67
CA GLU A 153 -14.53 -4.80 15.07
C GLU A 153 -13.91 -5.90 14.21
N TRP A 154 -12.60 -5.81 13.99
CA TRP A 154 -11.84 -6.83 13.28
C TRP A 154 -11.50 -7.97 14.25
N GLN A 155 -11.96 -9.18 13.92
CA GLN A 155 -11.64 -10.38 14.68
C GLN A 155 -10.95 -11.42 13.81
N PRO A 156 -9.99 -12.20 14.36
CA PRO A 156 -9.43 -13.36 13.68
C PRO A 156 -10.55 -14.26 13.18
N ILE A 157 -10.53 -14.80 11.96
CA ILE A 157 -11.64 -15.65 11.47
C ILE A 157 -11.88 -16.91 12.33
N LEU A 158 -10.90 -17.27 13.17
CA LEU A 158 -10.95 -18.38 14.11
C LEU A 158 -11.34 -17.94 15.53
N TRP A 159 -11.79 -16.70 15.75
CA TRP A 159 -12.06 -16.17 17.09
C TRP A 159 -13.10 -16.98 17.88
N ARG A 160 -14.04 -17.65 17.18
CA ARG A 160 -15.01 -18.58 17.80
C ARG A 160 -14.51 -20.02 17.94
N ASN A 161 -13.28 -20.30 17.54
CA ASN A 161 -12.63 -21.61 17.61
C ASN A 161 -11.28 -21.45 18.32
N GLN A 162 -11.30 -21.51 19.66
CA GLN A 162 -10.12 -21.29 20.50
C GLN A 162 -8.93 -22.15 20.08
N TYR A 163 -9.14 -23.43 19.80
CA TYR A 163 -8.06 -24.33 19.35
C TYR A 163 -7.40 -23.82 18.06
N GLY A 164 -8.21 -23.36 17.09
CA GLY A 164 -7.70 -22.78 15.85
C GLY A 164 -7.00 -21.44 16.06
N LEU A 165 -7.54 -20.59 16.93
CA LEU A 165 -6.97 -19.30 17.30
C LEU A 165 -5.59 -19.47 17.96
N ASP A 166 -5.49 -20.37 18.95
CA ASP A 166 -4.25 -20.72 19.63
C ASP A 166 -3.23 -21.29 18.63
N ALA A 167 -3.69 -22.13 17.71
CA ALA A 167 -2.83 -22.73 16.70
C ALA A 167 -2.23 -21.72 15.72
N VAL A 168 -2.91 -20.59 15.42
CA VAL A 168 -2.39 -19.54 14.52
C VAL A 168 -1.60 -18.47 15.27
N SER A 169 -2.02 -18.08 16.47
CA SER A 169 -1.33 -17.08 17.29
C SER A 169 0.05 -17.55 17.75
N LYS A 170 0.27 -18.87 17.86
CA LYS A 170 1.59 -19.46 18.17
C LYS A 170 2.56 -19.46 16.98
N ARG A 171 2.11 -19.18 15.75
CA ARG A 171 2.91 -19.23 14.50
C ARG A 171 3.64 -17.92 14.21
N ILE A 172 4.26 -17.35 15.23
CA ILE A 172 4.97 -16.07 15.13
C ILE A 172 6.28 -16.25 14.36
N SER A 173 6.50 -15.38 13.39
CA SER A 173 7.73 -15.29 12.61
C SER A 173 8.09 -13.84 12.30
N MET A 174 9.28 -13.65 11.74
CA MET A 174 9.59 -12.42 11.02
C MET A 174 8.60 -12.24 9.85
N PRO A 175 8.22 -10.99 9.51
CA PRO A 175 7.27 -10.73 8.43
C PRO A 175 7.76 -11.28 7.09
N LYS A 176 6.91 -12.06 6.42
CA LYS A 176 7.10 -12.53 5.04
C LYS A 176 6.45 -11.56 4.07
N ARG A 177 6.87 -11.56 2.80
CA ARG A 177 6.30 -10.68 1.73
C ARG A 177 4.77 -10.68 1.71
N LYS A 178 4.15 -11.87 1.72
CA LYS A 178 2.68 -12.01 1.71
C LYS A 178 1.95 -11.32 2.87
N MET A 179 2.61 -11.14 4.03
CA MET A 179 2.01 -10.46 5.19
C MET A 179 1.92 -8.96 4.95
N CYS A 180 2.97 -8.34 4.41
CA CYS A 180 2.96 -6.95 3.97
C CYS A 180 1.93 -6.73 2.84
N LEU A 181 1.87 -7.68 1.90
CA LEU A 181 0.98 -7.63 0.75
C LEU A 181 -0.51 -7.78 1.10
N ARG A 182 -0.88 -8.23 2.31
CA ARG A 182 -2.28 -8.21 2.81
C ARG A 182 -2.92 -6.83 2.66
N CYS A 183 -2.12 -5.78 2.86
CA CYS A 183 -2.56 -4.39 2.79
C CYS A 183 -1.98 -3.64 1.59
N HIS A 184 -0.68 -3.85 1.29
CA HIS A 184 0.01 -3.04 0.30
C HIS A 184 -0.38 -3.36 -1.15
N SER A 185 -0.74 -4.61 -1.45
CA SER A 185 -1.17 -5.00 -2.80
C SER A 185 -2.62 -4.62 -3.11
N GLY A 186 -3.51 -4.65 -2.12
CA GLY A 186 -4.95 -4.37 -2.29
C GLY A 186 -5.34 -2.89 -2.12
N ALA A 187 -4.36 -2.00 -2.00
CA ALA A 187 -4.61 -0.59 -1.71
C ALA A 187 -5.39 0.09 -2.86
N GLY A 188 -6.39 0.90 -2.51
CA GLY A 188 -7.24 1.61 -3.48
C GLY A 188 -8.50 0.84 -3.90
N GLY A 189 -8.84 -0.27 -3.23
CA GLY A 189 -10.10 -1.00 -3.48
C GLY A 189 -9.97 -2.20 -4.42
N GLY A 190 -8.74 -2.58 -4.78
CA GLY A 190 -8.46 -3.76 -5.61
C GLY A 190 -6.96 -4.06 -5.67
N PRO A 191 -6.58 -5.28 -6.09
CA PRO A 191 -5.19 -5.67 -6.25
C PRO A 191 -4.51 -4.77 -7.29
N ASN A 192 -3.32 -4.27 -6.97
CA ASN A 192 -2.49 -3.41 -7.81
C ASN A 192 -3.10 -2.05 -8.21
N PHE A 193 -4.28 -1.67 -7.68
CA PHE A 193 -4.96 -0.44 -8.10
C PHE A 193 -4.14 0.79 -7.76
N LYS A 194 -3.75 0.98 -6.50
CA LYS A 194 -3.02 2.17 -6.07
C LYS A 194 -1.53 2.07 -6.39
N ARG A 195 -0.86 1.07 -5.83
CA ARG A 195 0.59 0.86 -5.93
C ARG A 195 0.91 -0.02 -7.15
N GLY A 196 1.09 0.58 -8.31
CA GLY A 196 1.25 -0.15 -9.57
C GLY A 196 2.49 -1.07 -9.65
N ASP A 197 3.45 -0.89 -8.75
CA ASP A 197 4.66 -1.72 -8.64
C ASP A 197 4.60 -2.73 -7.47
N ILE A 198 3.51 -2.77 -6.70
CA ILE A 198 3.34 -3.69 -5.57
C ILE A 198 2.18 -4.65 -5.85
N GLU A 199 2.48 -5.66 -6.66
CA GLU A 199 1.54 -6.70 -7.06
C GLU A 199 1.57 -7.89 -6.10
N TYR A 200 0.47 -8.65 -6.00
CA TYR A 200 0.46 -9.85 -5.16
C TYR A 200 1.43 -10.92 -5.67
N ALA A 201 1.77 -10.90 -6.97
CA ALA A 201 2.81 -11.72 -7.57
C ALA A 201 4.16 -11.64 -6.81
N LEU A 202 4.47 -10.50 -6.18
CA LEU A 202 5.68 -10.34 -5.37
C LEU A 202 5.73 -11.25 -4.14
N ALA A 203 4.61 -11.82 -3.71
CA ALA A 203 4.59 -12.79 -2.61
C ALA A 203 5.52 -13.97 -2.94
N GLU A 204 5.44 -14.46 -4.17
CA GLU A 204 6.16 -15.62 -4.70
C GLU A 204 6.45 -15.35 -6.18
N CYS A 205 7.57 -14.67 -6.46
CA CYS A 205 8.00 -14.34 -7.81
C CYS A 205 9.35 -14.99 -8.15
N ASP A 206 9.72 -14.93 -9.43
CA ASP A 206 11.06 -15.29 -9.89
C ASP A 206 11.93 -14.04 -10.09
N ARG A 207 13.22 -14.27 -10.35
CA ARG A 207 14.23 -13.24 -10.61
C ARG A 207 13.91 -12.44 -11.88
N ALA A 208 13.18 -13.01 -12.83
CA ALA A 208 12.79 -12.28 -14.04
C ALA A 208 11.73 -11.21 -13.74
N TYR A 209 10.91 -11.43 -12.71
CA TYR A 209 10.00 -10.45 -12.16
C TYR A 209 10.74 -9.41 -11.31
N ASP A 210 11.32 -9.80 -10.19
CA ASP A 210 12.08 -8.89 -9.32
C ASP A 210 13.36 -9.58 -8.86
N VAL A 211 14.52 -8.98 -9.18
CA VAL A 211 15.82 -9.61 -8.87
C VAL A 211 16.10 -9.72 -7.37
N HIS A 212 15.49 -8.88 -6.55
CA HIS A 212 15.70 -8.86 -5.10
C HIS A 212 14.74 -9.82 -4.40
N MET A 213 13.46 -9.82 -4.80
CA MET A 213 12.41 -10.63 -4.16
C MET A 213 12.19 -12.00 -4.80
N GLY A 214 12.76 -12.26 -5.99
CA GLY A 214 12.63 -13.53 -6.69
C GLY A 214 13.21 -14.70 -5.89
N ALA A 215 12.45 -15.79 -5.77
CA ALA A 215 12.82 -16.98 -4.98
C ALA A 215 14.04 -17.73 -5.53
N ASP A 216 14.32 -17.60 -6.83
CA ASP A 216 15.53 -18.07 -7.52
C ASP A 216 16.60 -16.96 -7.65
N GLY A 217 16.41 -15.84 -6.96
CA GLY A 217 17.29 -14.68 -6.91
C GLY A 217 17.69 -14.33 -5.47
N GLY A 218 17.45 -13.09 -5.06
CA GLY A 218 17.77 -12.62 -3.70
C GLY A 218 16.85 -13.16 -2.60
N ASP A 219 15.66 -13.65 -2.96
CA ASP A 219 14.57 -14.10 -2.06
C ASP A 219 14.32 -13.17 -0.86
N MET A 220 14.54 -11.87 -1.03
CA MET A 220 14.42 -10.88 0.05
C MET A 220 12.96 -10.73 0.51
N ALA A 221 12.76 -10.63 1.81
CA ALA A 221 11.54 -10.10 2.40
C ALA A 221 11.51 -8.56 2.30
N CYS A 222 10.34 -7.96 2.43
CA CYS A 222 10.21 -6.50 2.46
C CYS A 222 11.06 -5.89 3.59
N ALA A 223 11.10 -6.57 4.74
CA ALA A 223 11.84 -6.14 5.91
C ALA A 223 13.36 -6.08 5.69
N ASP A 224 13.93 -6.83 4.75
CA ASP A 224 15.38 -6.79 4.50
C ASP A 224 15.86 -5.44 3.98
N CYS A 225 14.95 -4.66 3.38
CA CYS A 225 15.21 -3.28 2.97
C CYS A 225 14.52 -2.26 3.91
N HIS A 226 13.30 -2.57 4.35
CA HIS A 226 12.43 -1.62 5.04
C HIS A 226 12.48 -1.69 6.58
N ALA A 227 13.12 -2.68 7.18
CA ALA A 227 13.18 -2.75 8.64
C ALA A 227 13.96 -1.56 9.21
N GLY A 228 13.38 -0.91 10.22
CA GLY A 228 14.04 0.03 11.11
C GLY A 228 14.02 -0.47 12.55
N GLU A 229 14.49 0.38 13.46
CA GLU A 229 14.46 0.11 14.90
C GLU A 229 13.07 0.40 15.48
N ASP A 230 12.73 -0.17 16.64
CA ASP A 230 11.52 0.15 17.42
C ASP A 230 10.22 0.12 16.59
N HIS A 231 10.07 -0.92 15.78
CA HIS A 231 8.93 -1.12 14.87
C HIS A 231 8.69 0.03 13.87
N ARG A 232 9.72 0.82 13.57
CA ARG A 232 9.69 1.82 12.51
C ARG A 232 10.00 1.20 11.17
N VAL A 233 9.22 1.56 10.17
CA VAL A 233 9.44 1.08 8.80
C VAL A 233 10.08 2.18 7.97
N ARG A 234 11.27 1.89 7.43
CA ARG A 234 12.03 2.81 6.58
C ARG A 234 11.40 2.93 5.19
N GLY A 235 11.76 4.01 4.51
CA GLY A 235 11.41 4.24 3.11
C GLY A 235 10.21 5.18 2.95
N ARG A 236 10.30 6.05 1.94
CA ARG A 236 9.28 7.04 1.63
C ARG A 236 9.29 7.33 0.12
N GLY A 237 8.11 7.26 -0.50
CA GLY A 237 7.89 7.70 -1.88
C GLY A 237 7.44 9.16 -1.98
N ALA A 238 7.48 9.72 -3.19
CA ALA A 238 7.03 11.09 -3.44
C ALA A 238 5.54 11.32 -3.13
N ASP A 239 4.73 10.25 -3.04
CA ASP A 239 3.29 10.31 -2.75
C ASP A 239 2.94 10.00 -1.29
N LEU A 240 3.92 10.02 -0.39
CA LEU A 240 3.72 9.87 1.04
C LEU A 240 4.00 11.19 1.76
N SER A 241 3.05 11.59 2.61
CA SER A 241 3.09 12.85 3.34
C SER A 241 4.01 12.73 4.55
N GLY A 242 3.70 11.81 5.47
CA GLY A 242 4.58 11.54 6.60
C GLY A 242 5.66 10.49 6.31
N THR A 243 6.65 10.41 7.21
CA THR A 243 7.62 9.31 7.33
C THR A 243 7.61 8.71 8.74
N ASP A 244 7.89 7.41 8.83
CA ASP A 244 8.03 6.68 10.11
C ASP A 244 9.47 6.66 10.62
N ALA A 245 10.44 6.78 9.70
CA ALA A 245 11.85 6.90 9.99
C ALA A 245 12.42 8.10 9.18
N PRO A 246 12.54 9.30 9.79
CA PRO A 246 13.05 10.50 9.10
C PRO A 246 14.56 10.46 8.85
N GLY A 247 15.24 9.37 9.21
CA GLY A 247 16.66 9.13 8.96
C GLY A 247 17.02 9.02 7.47
N PRO A 248 18.22 8.49 7.14
CA PRO A 248 18.67 8.41 5.76
C PRO A 248 17.66 7.63 4.89
N ARG A 249 17.33 8.22 3.75
CA ARG A 249 16.40 7.62 2.78
C ARG A 249 16.98 6.32 2.26
N LEU A 250 16.11 5.34 2.14
CA LEU A 250 16.43 4.06 1.54
C LEU A 250 16.97 4.27 0.13
N SER A 251 18.10 3.65 -0.17
CA SER A 251 18.80 3.80 -1.44
C SER A 251 19.40 2.48 -1.91
N CYS A 252 19.45 2.28 -3.23
CA CYS A 252 20.20 1.18 -3.84
C CYS A 252 21.68 1.21 -3.42
N GLU A 253 22.21 2.40 -3.11
CA GLU A 253 23.60 2.63 -2.71
C GLU A 253 23.94 2.06 -1.32
N GLU A 254 22.96 1.57 -0.55
CA GLU A 254 23.20 0.82 0.71
C GLU A 254 23.77 -0.58 0.45
N CYS A 255 23.55 -1.15 -0.74
CA CYS A 255 24.04 -2.48 -1.14
C CYS A 255 24.89 -2.48 -2.41
N HIS A 256 24.76 -1.44 -3.25
CA HIS A 256 25.46 -1.29 -4.52
C HIS A 256 26.40 -0.08 -4.48
N GLU A 257 27.49 -0.12 -5.24
CA GLU A 257 28.30 1.07 -5.44
C GLU A 257 27.54 2.13 -6.24
N ALA A 258 27.85 3.41 -6.01
CA ALA A 258 27.23 4.53 -6.75
C ALA A 258 27.58 4.52 -8.26
N ALA A 259 28.65 3.83 -8.66
CA ALA A 259 29.10 3.67 -10.04
C ALA A 259 29.27 2.17 -10.40
N PRO A 260 28.18 1.39 -10.48
CA PRO A 260 28.24 -0.07 -10.50
C PRO A 260 28.52 -0.67 -11.89
N HIS A 261 28.56 0.12 -12.97
CA HIS A 261 28.47 -0.41 -14.33
C HIS A 261 29.83 -0.72 -14.97
N GLY A 262 30.93 -0.24 -14.38
CA GLY A 262 32.26 -0.30 -14.99
C GLY A 262 32.36 0.45 -16.33
N THR A 263 31.35 1.26 -16.65
CA THR A 263 31.19 1.96 -17.93
C THR A 263 30.93 3.43 -17.63
N LYS A 264 31.94 4.27 -17.89
CA LYS A 264 31.96 5.68 -17.49
C LYS A 264 30.70 6.46 -17.87
N VAL A 265 30.11 6.19 -19.03
CA VAL A 265 28.90 6.88 -19.46
C VAL A 265 27.68 6.50 -18.62
N LEU A 266 27.49 5.22 -18.28
CA LEU A 266 26.38 4.77 -17.42
C LEU A 266 26.56 5.24 -15.97
N ASP A 267 27.80 5.19 -15.47
CA ASP A 267 28.12 5.71 -14.13
C ASP A 267 27.93 7.23 -14.04
N HIS A 268 28.14 7.96 -15.15
CA HIS A 268 27.78 9.37 -15.22
C HIS A 268 26.26 9.57 -15.16
N HIS A 269 25.48 8.73 -15.86
CA HIS A 269 24.01 8.79 -15.78
C HIS A 269 23.51 8.58 -14.36
N ALA A 270 24.09 7.67 -13.58
CA ALA A 270 23.70 7.42 -12.18
C ALA A 270 23.77 8.67 -11.29
N THR A 271 24.53 9.70 -11.68
CA THR A 271 24.58 10.99 -10.97
C THR A 271 23.33 11.86 -11.16
N ARG A 272 22.56 11.63 -12.23
CA ARG A 272 21.39 12.42 -12.64
C ARG A 272 20.13 11.60 -12.86
N ILE A 273 20.23 10.29 -13.00
CA ILE A 273 19.14 9.34 -13.24
C ILE A 273 19.13 8.36 -12.06
N ALA A 274 17.97 8.19 -11.42
CA ALA A 274 17.82 7.21 -10.36
C ALA A 274 17.89 5.79 -10.92
N CYS A 275 18.50 4.85 -10.17
CA CYS A 275 18.66 3.46 -10.60
C CYS A 275 17.32 2.85 -11.05
N ALA A 276 16.26 3.10 -10.29
CA ALA A 276 14.89 2.67 -10.59
C ALA A 276 14.41 3.09 -11.99
N ALA A 277 14.82 4.26 -12.51
CA ALA A 277 14.37 4.76 -13.80
C ALA A 277 14.83 3.88 -14.97
N CYS A 278 16.04 3.31 -14.87
CA CYS A 278 16.58 2.39 -15.87
C CYS A 278 16.23 0.94 -15.57
N HIS A 279 16.16 0.58 -14.29
CA HIS A 279 16.02 -0.80 -13.84
C HIS A 279 14.58 -1.24 -13.56
N ILE A 280 13.59 -0.35 -13.73
CA ILE A 280 12.16 -0.68 -13.71
C ILE A 280 11.51 -0.10 -14.97
N PRO A 281 11.65 -0.77 -16.14
CA PRO A 281 11.15 -0.27 -17.42
C PRO A 281 9.62 -0.14 -17.50
N THR A 282 8.91 -1.04 -16.83
CA THR A 282 7.44 -1.08 -16.76
C THR A 282 6.97 -1.54 -15.39
N PHE A 283 5.74 -1.18 -15.02
CA PHE A 283 5.04 -1.64 -13.82
C PHE A 283 3.65 -2.19 -14.20
N ALA A 284 2.92 -2.77 -13.24
CA ALA A 284 1.64 -3.44 -13.49
C ALA A 284 1.76 -4.58 -14.50
N ARG A 285 2.73 -5.47 -14.28
CA ARG A 285 3.16 -6.48 -15.27
C ARG A 285 2.31 -7.76 -15.24
N THR A 286 1.66 -8.06 -14.12
CA THR A 286 0.75 -9.20 -13.98
C THR A 286 -0.70 -8.73 -13.90
N ASP A 287 -0.97 -7.77 -13.03
CA ASP A 287 -2.29 -7.21 -12.77
C ASP A 287 -2.38 -5.79 -13.34
N PRO A 288 -3.51 -5.39 -13.95
CA PRO A 288 -3.72 -4.01 -14.35
C PRO A 288 -3.73 -3.08 -13.14
N THR A 289 -3.31 -1.84 -13.36
CA THR A 289 -3.32 -0.78 -12.36
C THR A 289 -4.25 0.33 -12.77
N ASP A 290 -4.83 0.99 -11.78
CA ASP A 290 -5.76 2.09 -11.96
C ASP A 290 -4.97 3.36 -12.31
N MET A 291 -5.18 3.89 -13.51
CA MET A 291 -4.46 5.06 -14.03
C MET A 291 -5.29 6.34 -13.96
N SER A 292 -6.60 6.22 -13.84
CA SER A 292 -7.51 7.36 -13.73
C SER A 292 -8.80 7.01 -13.01
N ARG A 293 -9.23 7.87 -12.08
CA ARG A 293 -10.57 7.83 -11.46
C ARG A 293 -11.34 9.13 -11.61
N ASP A 294 -12.48 9.06 -12.29
CA ASP A 294 -13.42 10.17 -12.36
C ASP A 294 -14.63 9.88 -11.45
N TRP A 295 -14.69 10.61 -10.32
CA TRP A 295 -15.81 10.54 -9.38
C TRP A 295 -17.02 11.38 -9.84
N SER A 296 -16.88 12.24 -10.84
CA SER A 296 -17.99 13.04 -11.38
C SER A 296 -18.93 12.24 -12.29
N THR A 297 -18.44 11.12 -12.81
CA THR A 297 -19.17 10.24 -13.74
C THR A 297 -19.23 8.81 -13.18
N PRO A 298 -20.10 8.52 -12.20
CA PRO A 298 -20.20 7.19 -11.62
C PRO A 298 -20.77 6.16 -12.61
N VAL A 299 -20.36 4.90 -12.46
CA VAL A 299 -20.80 3.75 -13.28
C VAL A 299 -21.39 2.68 -12.36
N TYR A 300 -22.49 2.08 -12.80
CA TYR A 300 -23.10 0.93 -12.14
C TYR A 300 -22.65 -0.38 -12.80
N HIS A 301 -22.23 -1.34 -12.00
CA HIS A 301 -21.79 -2.67 -12.43
C HIS A 301 -22.86 -3.69 -12.07
N GLU A 302 -23.65 -4.13 -13.07
CA GLU A 302 -24.78 -5.05 -12.86
C GLU A 302 -24.37 -6.37 -12.19
N ASP A 303 -23.27 -6.97 -12.63
CA ASP A 303 -22.78 -8.25 -12.10
C ASP A 303 -22.39 -8.20 -10.62
N ALA A 304 -21.95 -7.03 -10.16
CA ALA A 304 -21.56 -6.81 -8.78
C ALA A 304 -22.68 -6.20 -7.93
N ASP A 305 -23.74 -5.68 -8.57
CA ASP A 305 -24.74 -4.81 -7.94
C ASP A 305 -24.03 -3.73 -7.10
N LYS A 306 -23.19 -2.95 -7.79
CA LYS A 306 -22.25 -2.00 -7.19
C LYS A 306 -22.01 -0.78 -8.07
N TYR A 307 -22.02 0.40 -7.48
CA TYR A 307 -21.53 1.62 -8.11
C TYR A 307 -20.02 1.79 -7.92
N SER A 308 -19.36 2.48 -8.86
CA SER A 308 -17.98 2.95 -8.72
C SER A 308 -17.80 4.29 -9.43
N ALA A 309 -16.65 4.95 -9.20
CA ALA A 309 -16.15 5.96 -10.14
C ALA A 309 -15.97 5.37 -11.54
N THR A 310 -15.86 6.21 -12.57
CA THR A 310 -15.31 5.77 -13.86
C THR A 310 -13.81 5.54 -13.70
N ILE A 311 -13.36 4.31 -13.97
CA ILE A 311 -11.95 3.91 -13.79
C ILE A 311 -11.33 3.49 -15.11
N VAL A 312 -10.12 3.98 -15.39
CA VAL A 312 -9.28 3.52 -16.51
C VAL A 312 -8.15 2.67 -15.98
N PHE A 313 -8.09 1.43 -16.43
CA PHE A 313 -7.05 0.47 -16.09
C PHE A 313 -6.06 0.30 -17.23
N GLU A 314 -4.77 0.14 -16.90
CA GLU A 314 -3.72 -0.18 -17.84
C GLU A 314 -2.79 -1.27 -17.28
N SER A 315 -2.13 -2.03 -18.15
CA SER A 315 -1.16 -3.07 -17.82
C SER A 315 0.17 -2.80 -18.54
N ASP A 316 1.26 -3.31 -17.99
CA ASP A 316 2.64 -3.15 -18.49
C ASP A 316 2.98 -1.67 -18.78
N VAL A 317 2.64 -0.82 -17.82
CA VAL A 317 2.64 0.64 -17.97
C VAL A 317 4.07 1.16 -17.94
N THR A 318 4.39 2.03 -18.90
CA THR A 318 5.64 2.79 -18.92
C THR A 318 5.58 3.92 -17.89
N PRO A 319 6.58 4.05 -16.99
CA PRO A 319 6.61 5.16 -16.03
C PRO A 319 6.66 6.53 -16.70
N ALA A 320 6.04 7.51 -16.05
CA ALA A 320 6.35 8.91 -16.29
C ALA A 320 7.66 9.27 -15.57
N TYR A 321 8.50 10.10 -16.19
CA TYR A 321 9.79 10.49 -15.62
C TYR A 321 9.78 11.95 -15.18
N ALA A 322 10.22 12.21 -13.96
CA ALA A 322 10.30 13.57 -13.42
C ALA A 322 11.51 13.73 -12.49
N TRP A 323 11.98 14.98 -12.36
CA TRP A 323 13.01 15.32 -11.38
C TRP A 323 12.46 15.22 -9.96
N TRP A 324 13.22 14.57 -9.08
CA TRP A 324 12.90 14.49 -7.66
C TRP A 324 14.16 14.62 -6.81
N ASN A 325 14.13 15.52 -5.83
CA ASN A 325 15.18 15.75 -4.83
C ASN A 325 14.84 15.16 -3.45
N GLY A 326 13.80 14.32 -3.39
CA GLY A 326 13.27 13.74 -2.16
C GLY A 326 12.17 14.56 -1.49
N ARG A 327 11.98 15.83 -1.86
CA ARG A 327 10.89 16.67 -1.34
C ARG A 327 9.63 16.55 -2.19
N THR A 328 8.49 16.75 -1.54
CA THR A 328 7.17 16.67 -2.18
C THR A 328 6.38 17.93 -1.90
N ARG A 329 5.70 18.45 -2.92
CA ARG A 329 4.59 19.38 -2.77
C ARG A 329 3.30 18.59 -2.59
N HIS A 330 2.52 18.94 -1.59
CA HIS A 330 1.28 18.26 -1.23
C HIS A 330 0.15 19.29 -1.13
N GLN A 331 -0.99 19.03 -1.77
CA GLN A 331 -2.23 19.79 -1.58
C GLN A 331 -2.82 19.40 -0.23
N LEU A 332 -2.91 20.37 0.67
CA LEU A 332 -3.36 20.15 2.04
C LEU A 332 -4.87 20.38 2.15
N MET A 333 -5.50 19.63 3.05
CA MET A 333 -6.93 19.76 3.36
C MET A 333 -7.20 21.12 4.00
N GLY A 334 -8.32 21.76 3.65
CA GLY A 334 -8.70 23.07 4.19
C GLY A 334 -7.90 24.23 3.59
N GLU A 335 -7.12 23.99 2.54
CA GLU A 335 -6.40 25.01 1.79
C GLU A 335 -6.97 25.09 0.36
N ALA A 336 -7.08 26.31 -0.17
CA ALA A 336 -7.57 26.52 -1.53
C ALA A 336 -6.65 25.83 -2.55
N VAL A 337 -7.24 25.10 -3.49
CA VAL A 337 -6.48 24.40 -4.53
C VAL A 337 -5.72 25.37 -5.42
N LYS A 338 -4.53 24.94 -5.87
CA LYS A 338 -3.72 25.66 -6.84
C LYS A 338 -3.71 24.90 -8.16
N VAL A 339 -4.42 25.45 -9.15
CA VAL A 339 -4.43 24.92 -10.52
C VAL A 339 -3.06 25.19 -11.15
N GLN A 340 -2.47 24.15 -11.73
CA GLN A 340 -1.18 24.21 -12.42
C GLN A 340 -1.37 24.68 -13.87
N GLN A 341 -0.26 24.86 -14.59
CA GLN A 341 -0.28 25.33 -15.98
C GLN A 341 -1.04 24.38 -16.93
N ASP A 342 -1.12 23.10 -16.59
CA ASP A 342 -1.85 22.09 -17.35
C ASP A 342 -3.35 22.02 -17.02
N GLY A 343 -3.86 22.95 -16.20
CA GLY A 343 -5.25 23.00 -15.79
C GLY A 343 -5.63 22.06 -14.64
N THR A 344 -4.70 21.28 -14.09
CA THR A 344 -4.99 20.31 -13.03
C THR A 344 -4.53 20.75 -11.65
N VAL A 345 -5.10 20.16 -10.60
CA VAL A 345 -4.65 20.31 -9.21
C VAL A 345 -3.72 19.16 -8.87
N HIS A 346 -2.48 19.49 -8.55
CA HIS A 346 -1.50 18.48 -8.14
C HIS A 346 -1.68 18.11 -6.68
N MET A 347 -2.18 16.90 -6.41
CA MET A 347 -2.34 16.40 -5.05
C MET A 347 -0.99 16.15 -4.40
N MET A 348 -0.11 15.42 -5.09
CA MET A 348 1.28 15.22 -4.67
C MET A 348 2.19 15.27 -5.88
N SER A 349 3.25 16.07 -5.81
CA SER A 349 4.22 16.24 -6.89
C SER A 349 5.65 16.19 -6.37
N PRO A 350 6.55 15.51 -7.09
CA PRO A 350 7.97 15.54 -6.79
C PRO A 350 8.49 16.96 -7.05
N GLU A 351 9.36 17.43 -6.16
CA GLU A 351 10.08 18.68 -6.36
C GLU A 351 11.49 18.38 -6.89
N GLY A 352 11.97 19.22 -7.80
CA GLY A 352 13.26 19.06 -8.44
C GLY A 352 13.28 19.71 -9.81
N SER A 353 14.47 19.86 -10.38
CA SER A 353 14.64 20.33 -11.76
C SER A 353 16.00 19.91 -12.31
N GLN A 354 16.20 20.10 -13.61
CA GLN A 354 17.51 19.96 -14.25
C GLN A 354 18.62 20.79 -13.57
N LYS A 355 18.28 21.93 -12.97
CA LYS A 355 19.25 22.81 -12.30
C LYS A 355 19.51 22.41 -10.85
N ASP A 356 18.65 21.57 -10.27
CA ASP A 356 18.81 21.07 -8.92
C ASP A 356 19.85 19.95 -8.90
N LYS A 357 20.97 20.20 -8.23
CA LYS A 357 22.08 19.24 -8.10
C LYS A 357 21.76 18.05 -7.21
N GLN A 358 20.75 18.17 -6.35
CA GLN A 358 20.28 17.08 -5.48
C GLN A 358 19.17 16.25 -6.15
N ALA A 359 18.58 16.75 -7.24
CA ALA A 359 17.56 16.02 -7.96
C ALA A 359 18.17 14.99 -8.91
N ARG A 360 17.54 13.81 -8.97
CA ARG A 360 17.70 12.83 -10.06
C ARG A 360 16.37 12.66 -10.79
N ILE A 361 16.37 12.11 -12.00
CA ILE A 361 15.16 11.70 -12.71
C ILE A 361 14.71 10.35 -12.14
N HIS A 362 13.46 10.29 -11.67
CA HIS A 362 12.85 9.09 -11.10
C HIS A 362 11.65 8.62 -11.94
N PRO A 363 11.33 7.31 -11.91
CA PRO A 363 10.12 6.77 -12.51
C PRO A 363 8.93 6.94 -11.57
N PHE A 364 7.78 7.29 -12.15
CA PHE A 364 6.53 7.49 -11.43
C PHE A 364 5.36 6.86 -12.19
N LYS A 365 4.40 6.32 -11.44
CA LYS A 365 3.01 6.25 -11.87
C LYS A 365 2.40 7.64 -11.74
N LEU A 366 1.92 8.19 -12.85
CA LEU A 366 1.14 9.43 -12.86
C LEU A 366 -0.35 9.09 -12.89
N HIS A 367 -0.98 9.12 -11.71
CA HIS A 367 -2.42 8.89 -11.58
C HIS A 367 -3.19 10.18 -11.84
N ARG A 368 -4.34 10.06 -12.52
CA ARG A 368 -5.26 11.16 -12.80
C ARG A 368 -6.55 10.98 -12.01
N GLY A 369 -7.16 12.06 -11.58
CA GLY A 369 -8.42 12.02 -10.85
C GLY A 369 -9.36 13.13 -11.28
N CYS A 370 -10.64 12.99 -10.96
CA CYS A 370 -11.58 14.10 -10.90
C CYS A 370 -12.27 14.05 -9.53
N LEU A 371 -12.12 15.11 -8.74
CA LEU A 371 -12.54 15.16 -7.35
C LEU A 371 -13.42 16.39 -7.08
N PRO A 372 -14.32 16.32 -6.08
CA PRO A 372 -15.14 17.45 -5.69
C PRO A 372 -14.29 18.50 -4.96
N VAL A 373 -14.65 19.76 -5.18
CA VAL A 373 -14.00 20.93 -4.57
C VAL A 373 -15.06 21.96 -4.20
N LEU A 374 -14.98 22.54 -2.99
CA LEU A 374 -15.93 23.56 -2.56
C LEU A 374 -15.97 24.72 -3.55
N ALA A 375 -17.16 25.15 -3.96
CA ALA A 375 -17.33 26.22 -4.95
C ALA A 375 -16.78 27.57 -4.47
N ASP A 376 -16.91 27.87 -3.17
CA ASP A 376 -16.51 29.14 -2.56
C ASP A 376 -15.02 29.16 -2.15
N ARG A 377 -14.60 28.25 -1.28
CA ARG A 377 -13.26 28.22 -0.66
C ARG A 377 -12.24 27.47 -1.49
N ARG A 378 -12.70 26.71 -2.49
CA ARG A 378 -11.87 25.87 -3.35
C ARG A 378 -11.07 24.82 -2.57
N TRP A 379 -11.61 24.27 -1.49
CA TRP A 379 -10.99 23.16 -0.75
C TRP A 379 -11.43 21.82 -1.37
N LEU A 380 -10.51 20.88 -1.54
CA LEU A 380 -10.88 19.52 -1.97
C LEU A 380 -11.79 18.88 -0.91
N VAL A 381 -12.81 18.14 -1.34
CA VAL A 381 -13.77 17.50 -0.44
C VAL A 381 -13.59 15.98 -0.51
N PRO A 382 -13.46 15.26 0.62
CA PRO A 382 -13.52 13.81 0.61
C PRO A 382 -14.91 13.31 0.24
N ILE A 383 -15.00 12.06 -0.21
CA ILE A 383 -16.27 11.38 -0.51
C ILE A 383 -16.49 10.26 0.53
N GLY A 384 -17.72 10.10 1.00
CA GLY A 384 -18.22 8.90 1.71
C GLY A 384 -18.38 7.74 0.73
N VAL A 385 -17.25 7.20 0.26
CA VAL A 385 -17.19 6.23 -0.84
C VAL A 385 -17.87 4.90 -0.52
N GLU A 386 -17.94 4.50 0.75
CA GLU A 386 -18.42 3.16 1.11
C GLU A 386 -19.91 2.99 0.83
N GLU A 387 -20.76 3.84 1.39
CA GLU A 387 -22.20 3.81 1.16
C GLU A 387 -22.54 4.11 -0.31
N PHE A 388 -21.77 5.00 -0.95
CA PHE A 388 -21.89 5.28 -2.37
C PHE A 388 -21.82 4.01 -3.23
N PHE A 389 -21.00 3.02 -2.86
CA PHE A 389 -20.91 1.78 -3.64
C PHE A 389 -22.22 1.00 -3.69
N ALA A 390 -23.10 1.16 -2.70
CA ALA A 390 -24.40 0.51 -2.66
C ALA A 390 -25.50 1.36 -3.30
N ASP A 391 -25.58 2.65 -2.98
CA ASP A 391 -26.73 3.49 -3.37
C ASP A 391 -26.50 4.35 -4.64
N GLY A 392 -25.24 4.62 -5.00
CA GLY A 392 -24.88 5.45 -6.15
C GLY A 392 -25.13 6.95 -5.97
N ASP A 393 -25.49 7.41 -4.76
CA ASP A 393 -25.80 8.81 -4.49
C ASP A 393 -24.53 9.62 -4.23
N MET A 394 -23.97 10.18 -5.31
CA MET A 394 -22.72 10.95 -5.25
C MET A 394 -22.88 12.24 -4.43
N ASP A 395 -24.02 12.93 -4.53
CA ASP A 395 -24.24 14.21 -3.83
C ASP A 395 -24.27 13.98 -2.32
N LYS A 396 -25.02 12.96 -1.88
CA LYS A 396 -25.01 12.49 -0.49
C LYS A 396 -23.59 12.15 -0.01
N ALA A 397 -22.83 11.39 -0.81
CA ALA A 397 -21.49 10.95 -0.45
C ALA A 397 -20.49 12.13 -0.34
N VAL A 398 -20.59 13.14 -1.20
CA VAL A 398 -19.78 14.36 -1.12
C VAL A 398 -20.14 15.15 0.15
N HIS A 399 -21.42 15.33 0.45
CA HIS A 399 -21.87 16.04 1.64
C HIS A 399 -21.46 15.32 2.94
N GLU A 400 -21.56 13.99 3.00
CA GLU A 400 -21.08 13.20 4.13
C GLU A 400 -19.58 13.39 4.35
N GLY A 401 -18.78 13.32 3.28
CA GLY A 401 -17.33 13.51 3.36
C GLY A 401 -16.96 14.94 3.76
N GLY A 402 -17.68 15.95 3.27
CA GLY A 402 -17.51 17.35 3.66
C GLY A 402 -17.90 17.63 5.11
N HIS A 403 -18.98 17.01 5.59
CA HIS A 403 -19.39 17.07 6.99
C HIS A 403 -18.32 16.46 7.89
N HIS A 404 -17.87 15.24 7.58
CA HIS A 404 -16.85 14.55 8.39
C HIS A 404 -15.53 15.32 8.45
N GLN A 405 -15.10 15.89 7.32
CA GLN A 405 -13.81 16.54 7.19
C GLN A 405 -13.78 17.99 7.68
N TYR A 406 -14.88 18.73 7.49
CA TYR A 406 -14.93 20.19 7.68
C TYR A 406 -16.10 20.67 8.54
N GLY A 407 -17.00 19.78 8.96
CA GLY A 407 -18.23 20.14 9.70
C GLY A 407 -19.23 20.94 8.87
N LEU A 408 -19.22 20.80 7.54
CA LEU A 408 -20.13 21.49 6.63
C LEU A 408 -21.36 20.61 6.34
N GLU A 409 -22.56 21.19 6.36
CA GLU A 409 -23.81 20.43 6.13
C GLU A 409 -24.43 20.73 4.76
N ASP A 410 -24.45 21.99 4.33
CA ASP A 410 -25.04 22.43 3.06
C ASP A 410 -24.03 23.30 2.33
N PHE A 411 -23.43 22.76 1.26
CA PHE A 411 -22.41 23.46 0.49
C PHE A 411 -22.47 23.10 -0.99
N ALA A 412 -22.25 24.10 -1.84
CA ALA A 412 -22.04 23.86 -3.26
C ALA A 412 -20.61 23.38 -3.52
N TYR A 413 -20.45 22.47 -4.46
CA TYR A 413 -19.16 21.98 -4.93
C TYR A 413 -19.12 21.94 -6.47
N ASP A 414 -17.91 22.05 -7.00
CA ASP A 414 -17.59 21.79 -8.40
C ASP A 414 -16.70 20.55 -8.49
N TRP A 415 -16.34 20.16 -9.71
CA TRP A 415 -15.36 19.12 -9.98
C TRP A 415 -14.04 19.72 -10.47
N VAL A 416 -12.93 19.10 -10.09
CA VAL A 416 -11.60 19.50 -10.55
C VAL A 416 -10.75 18.29 -10.89
N ASP A 417 -10.03 18.40 -12.01
CA ASP A 417 -9.07 17.40 -12.41
C ASP A 417 -7.84 17.45 -11.51
N THR A 418 -7.39 16.28 -11.07
CA THR A 418 -6.27 16.12 -10.17
C THR A 418 -5.18 15.24 -10.76
N ARG A 419 -3.95 15.47 -10.33
CA ARG A 419 -2.81 14.61 -10.65
C ARG A 419 -2.03 14.22 -9.42
N ARG A 420 -1.54 12.99 -9.41
CA ARG A 420 -0.70 12.47 -8.33
C ARG A 420 0.45 11.65 -8.88
N TRP A 421 1.66 12.05 -8.50
CA TRP A 421 2.89 11.36 -8.85
C TRP A 421 3.24 10.34 -7.76
N MET A 422 3.29 9.07 -8.12
CA MET A 422 3.56 7.96 -7.20
C MET A 422 4.83 7.25 -7.63
N GLY A 423 5.83 7.22 -6.76
CA GLY A 423 7.14 6.66 -7.11
C GLY A 423 7.06 5.15 -7.37
N ILE A 424 7.87 4.69 -8.32
CA ILE A 424 8.03 3.27 -8.68
C ILE A 424 9.39 2.81 -8.18
N PHE A 425 9.40 1.78 -7.32
CA PHE A 425 10.60 1.33 -6.60
C PHE A 425 10.78 -0.19 -6.58
N HIS A 426 9.77 -0.96 -6.98
CA HIS A 426 9.79 -2.42 -7.00
C HIS A 426 9.59 -2.97 -8.42
N GLY A 427 9.86 -4.26 -8.63
CA GLY A 427 9.84 -4.88 -9.95
C GLY A 427 11.16 -4.70 -10.70
N VAL A 428 12.28 -4.64 -9.97
CA VAL A 428 13.61 -4.42 -10.56
C VAL A 428 13.95 -5.61 -11.46
N VAL A 429 14.13 -5.34 -12.76
CA VAL A 429 14.39 -6.39 -13.76
C VAL A 429 15.86 -6.82 -13.77
N PRO A 430 16.17 -8.03 -14.29
CA PRO A 430 17.55 -8.41 -14.61
C PRO A 430 18.25 -7.34 -15.46
N LYS A 431 19.56 -7.14 -15.25
CA LYS A 431 20.35 -6.11 -15.93
C LYS A 431 20.26 -6.17 -17.46
N GLU A 432 20.02 -7.36 -18.03
CA GLU A 432 19.86 -7.58 -19.47
C GLU A 432 18.57 -6.96 -20.04
N ARG A 433 17.62 -6.62 -19.16
CA ARG A 433 16.33 -5.99 -19.49
C ARG A 433 16.23 -4.54 -19.02
N ALA A 434 17.29 -4.00 -18.41
CA ALA A 434 17.34 -2.59 -18.06
C ALA A 434 17.31 -1.74 -19.33
N LEU A 435 16.82 -0.49 -19.21
CA LEU A 435 16.83 0.45 -20.32
C LEU A 435 18.26 0.68 -20.84
N ALA A 436 18.41 0.65 -22.15
CA ALA A 436 19.62 0.94 -22.89
C ALA A 436 19.56 2.35 -23.51
N CYS A 437 20.65 2.77 -24.14
CA CYS A 437 20.80 4.13 -24.67
C CYS A 437 19.63 4.53 -25.58
N LEU A 438 19.25 3.66 -26.52
CA LEU A 438 18.21 3.95 -27.51
C LEU A 438 16.78 3.84 -26.97
N ASP A 439 16.59 3.40 -25.73
CA ASP A 439 15.28 3.54 -25.09
C ASP A 439 14.99 5.02 -24.79
N CYS A 440 16.01 5.82 -24.47
CA CYS A 440 15.86 7.23 -24.14
C CYS A 440 16.28 8.16 -25.29
N HIS A 441 17.40 7.84 -25.96
CA HIS A 441 18.06 8.71 -26.94
C HIS A 441 17.59 8.42 -28.37
N VAL A 442 16.28 8.60 -28.59
CA VAL A 442 15.61 8.45 -29.88
C VAL A 442 14.34 9.29 -29.92
N GLU A 443 13.89 9.66 -31.12
CA GLU A 443 12.58 10.30 -31.29
C GLU A 443 11.47 9.39 -30.72
N GLY A 444 10.65 9.94 -29.83
CA GLY A 444 9.61 9.18 -29.14
C GLY A 444 10.13 8.21 -28.07
N GLY A 445 11.38 8.35 -27.63
CA GLY A 445 11.95 7.57 -26.53
C GLY A 445 11.27 7.85 -25.17
N ARG A 446 11.78 7.18 -24.12
CA ARG A 446 11.21 7.20 -22.76
C ARG A 446 11.15 8.59 -22.13
N MET A 447 12.05 9.50 -22.51
CA MET A 447 12.24 10.79 -21.84
C MET A 447 11.63 11.93 -22.64
N ASP A 448 10.69 12.65 -22.04
CA ASP A 448 10.27 13.97 -22.54
C ASP A 448 11.33 15.01 -22.14
N TRP A 449 12.36 15.14 -22.97
CA TRP A 449 13.50 16.00 -22.71
C TRP A 449 13.09 17.47 -22.49
N VAL A 450 12.11 17.96 -23.23
CA VAL A 450 11.62 19.34 -23.12
C VAL A 450 10.90 19.54 -21.78
N ALA A 451 10.00 18.63 -21.40
CA ALA A 451 9.35 18.68 -20.09
C ALA A 451 10.35 18.53 -18.92
N LEU A 452 11.44 17.78 -19.12
CA LEU A 452 12.54 17.64 -18.17
C LEU A 452 13.49 18.85 -18.13
N GLY A 453 13.28 19.86 -18.98
CA GLY A 453 14.02 21.12 -19.00
C GLY A 453 15.28 21.12 -19.88
N TYR A 454 15.47 20.10 -20.72
CA TYR A 454 16.47 20.09 -21.78
C TYR A 454 15.93 20.80 -23.03
N ARG A 455 16.84 21.27 -23.89
CA ARG A 455 16.47 21.89 -25.18
C ARG A 455 16.15 20.85 -26.24
N GLU A 456 16.88 19.75 -26.19
CA GLU A 456 16.84 18.60 -27.10
C GLU A 456 17.40 17.40 -26.35
N ASP A 457 17.46 16.25 -27.01
CA ASP A 457 18.09 15.02 -26.53
C ASP A 457 19.59 15.27 -26.21
N PRO A 458 20.03 15.13 -24.94
CA PRO A 458 21.36 15.57 -24.48
C PRO A 458 22.54 14.64 -24.81
#